data_AF-A0A2G1DLQ8-F1
#
_entry.id   AF-A0A2G1DLQ8-F1
#
_cell.length_a   1.000
_cell.length_b   1.000
_cell.length_c   1.000
_cell.angle_alpha   90.00
_cell.angle_beta   90.00
_cell.angle_gamma   90.00
#
_symmetry.space_group_name_H-M   'P 1'
#
loop_
_entity.id
_entity.type
_entity.pdbx_description
1 polymer ?
#
loop_
_entity_poly.entity_id
_entity_poly.type
_entity_poly.pdbx_seq_one_letter_code
_entity_poly.pdbx_strand_id
1 'polypeptide(L)'
;MKLKINKPKTRPIQIEPWFFRYLNEGELKVVSAILAHADIRNRQENSFPSNRTIAFYCGFGLLKENTKTHKIYLQLTKKEKEEFDKKRTKNAIQQVKNIKRALENKGVLKREYSGFKGKTIVYMTLDLEWKKEQFLKDYDEYFNDIEHEDNLEEKAQIEKELETIQNLYKKGDISKENMSKRLIDLSRRLKDIGEPEIPLDDVTKVADFYMNSKDIQNKINNDEIKNKDAYRNSIIKSIKNNEFKNANKLYKALEKEEYENILKILSEYYLNDKNDLPFSNKIYYFKKIRLEDNVFIARYKTKDNKFIKEVAIKNSEISYQLNNPITYTQRTRELLENYSKNEIKLIDKYKKKKE
;
A
#
# COMPACT_ATOMS: atom_id res chain seq x y z
N MET A 1 5.77 27.80 7.71
CA MET A 1 4.31 27.68 7.94
C MET A 1 3.78 26.50 7.11
N LYS A 2 3.31 25.41 7.76
CA LYS A 2 2.61 24.32 7.08
C LYS A 2 1.15 24.74 6.88
N LEU A 3 0.71 24.96 5.64
CA LEU A 3 -0.68 25.24 5.30
C LEU A 3 -1.53 24.01 5.65
N LYS A 4 -2.14 24.00 6.84
CA LYS A 4 -3.22 23.06 7.17
C LYS A 4 -4.39 23.38 6.24
N ILE A 5 -4.68 22.51 5.29
CA ILE A 5 -5.91 22.58 4.50
C ILE A 5 -7.06 22.21 5.45
N ASN A 6 -7.69 23.21 6.05
CA ASN A 6 -9.00 23.05 6.67
C ASN A 6 -9.99 22.75 5.54
N LYS A 7 -10.36 21.48 5.37
CA LYS A 7 -11.42 21.11 4.42
C LYS A 7 -12.73 21.79 4.88
N PRO A 8 -13.40 22.59 4.03
CA PRO A 8 -14.68 23.21 4.38
C PRO A 8 -15.76 22.14 4.61
N LYS A 9 -16.78 22.46 5.43
CA LYS A 9 -17.94 21.59 5.76
C LYS A 9 -18.87 21.30 4.57
N THR A 10 -18.59 21.83 3.39
CA THR A 10 -19.37 21.59 2.16
C THR A 10 -18.89 20.31 1.47
N ARG A 11 -19.82 19.46 1.03
CA ARG A 11 -19.48 18.27 0.24
C ARG A 11 -18.65 18.71 -0.99
N PRO A 12 -17.52 18.07 -1.30
CA PRO A 12 -16.79 18.39 -2.51
C PRO A 12 -17.65 18.07 -3.73
N ILE A 13 -17.71 19.00 -4.70
CA ILE A 13 -18.32 18.76 -6.01
C ILE A 13 -17.48 17.68 -6.69
N GLN A 14 -18.08 16.53 -6.95
CA GLN A 14 -17.41 15.43 -7.64
C GLN A 14 -17.37 15.76 -9.14
N ILE A 15 -16.17 15.91 -9.68
CA ILE A 15 -15.92 16.09 -11.11
C ILE A 15 -15.17 14.85 -11.58
N GLU A 16 -15.66 14.25 -12.65
CA GLU A 16 -15.13 12.98 -13.13
C GLU A 16 -13.75 13.13 -13.82
N PRO A 17 -12.83 12.16 -13.67
CA PRO A 17 -11.46 12.25 -14.20
C PRO A 17 -11.38 12.45 -15.71
N TRP A 18 -12.28 11.84 -16.49
CA TRP A 18 -12.31 11.98 -17.95
C TRP A 18 -12.67 13.39 -18.41
N PHE A 19 -13.37 14.18 -17.61
CA PHE A 19 -13.59 15.59 -17.91
C PHE A 19 -12.28 16.39 -17.86
N PHE A 20 -11.39 16.08 -16.92
CA PHE A 20 -10.07 16.71 -16.88
C PHE A 20 -9.18 16.29 -18.06
N ARG A 21 -9.33 15.04 -18.54
CA ARG A 21 -8.54 14.53 -19.67
C ARG A 21 -8.98 15.10 -21.03
N TYR A 22 -10.29 15.22 -21.27
CA TYR A 22 -10.81 15.51 -22.62
C TYR A 22 -11.51 16.87 -22.78
N LEU A 23 -11.73 17.63 -21.70
CA LEU A 23 -12.25 18.99 -21.78
C LEU A 23 -11.13 20.01 -21.63
N ASN A 24 -11.27 21.14 -22.33
CA ASN A 24 -10.39 22.28 -22.11
C ASN A 24 -10.79 23.06 -20.83
N GLU A 25 -9.93 23.98 -20.39
CA GLU A 25 -10.14 24.75 -19.16
C GLU A 25 -11.48 25.50 -19.14
N GLY A 26 -11.90 26.08 -20.27
CA GLY A 26 -13.15 26.83 -20.37
C GLY A 26 -14.38 25.93 -20.27
N GLU A 27 -14.35 24.79 -20.95
CA GLU A 27 -15.36 23.74 -20.89
C GLU A 27 -15.50 23.16 -19.48
N LEU A 28 -14.37 22.81 -18.85
CA LEU A 28 -14.33 22.29 -17.50
C LEU A 28 -14.90 23.30 -16.48
N LYS A 29 -14.58 24.59 -16.63
CA LYS A 29 -15.16 25.66 -15.78
C LYS A 29 -16.68 25.74 -15.93
N VAL A 30 -17.21 25.60 -17.14
CA VAL A 30 -18.66 25.63 -17.39
C VAL A 30 -19.34 24.40 -16.81
N VAL A 31 -18.78 23.21 -16.99
CA VAL A 31 -19.28 21.96 -16.38
C VAL A 31 -19.29 22.05 -14.85
N SER A 32 -18.18 22.52 -14.26
CA SER A 32 -18.05 22.71 -12.82
C SER A 32 -19.07 23.73 -12.29
N ALA A 33 -19.30 24.83 -13.01
CA ALA A 33 -20.29 25.83 -12.64
C ALA A 33 -21.74 25.29 -12.69
N ILE A 34 -22.05 24.41 -13.65
CA ILE A 34 -23.36 23.74 -13.72
C ILE A 34 -23.54 22.82 -12.50
N LEU A 35 -22.55 21.99 -12.20
CA LEU A 35 -22.57 21.08 -11.04
C LEU A 35 -22.65 21.85 -9.71
N ALA A 36 -21.88 22.94 -9.57
CA ALA A 36 -21.90 23.80 -8.40
C ALA A 36 -23.27 24.47 -8.20
N HIS A 37 -23.94 24.87 -9.29
CA HIS A 37 -25.27 25.47 -9.19
C HIS A 37 -26.31 24.47 -8.68
N ALA A 38 -26.24 23.23 -9.15
CA ALA A 38 -27.13 22.15 -8.72
C ALA A 38 -26.95 21.81 -7.23
N ASP A 39 -25.75 22.00 -6.66
CA ASP A 39 -25.47 21.74 -5.25
C ASP A 39 -25.88 22.90 -4.31
N ILE A 40 -25.86 24.15 -4.80
CA ILE A 40 -26.13 25.37 -4.00
C ILE A 40 -27.62 25.72 -3.90
N ARG A 41 -28.41 25.54 -4.96
CA ARG A 41 -29.86 25.82 -4.91
C ARG A 41 -30.62 24.59 -4.44
N ASN A 42 -31.50 24.80 -3.46
CA ASN A 42 -32.41 23.82 -2.88
C ASN A 42 -32.89 22.76 -3.89
N ARG A 43 -32.85 21.48 -3.47
CA ARG A 43 -33.21 20.24 -4.18
C ARG A 43 -34.67 20.18 -4.71
N GLN A 44 -35.39 21.29 -4.74
CA GLN A 44 -36.82 21.38 -5.01
C GLN A 44 -37.17 22.04 -6.35
N GLU A 45 -36.25 22.76 -7.01
CA GLU A 45 -36.46 23.30 -8.36
C GLU A 45 -35.32 22.87 -9.29
N ASN A 46 -35.61 21.92 -10.19
CA ASN A 46 -34.75 21.51 -11.30
C ASN A 46 -34.59 22.67 -12.32
N SER A 47 -33.89 23.74 -11.93
CA SER A 47 -33.62 24.88 -12.80
C SER A 47 -32.16 24.86 -13.27
N PHE A 48 -31.97 24.73 -14.58
CA PHE A 48 -30.65 24.81 -15.17
C PHE A 48 -30.11 26.25 -15.08
N PRO A 49 -28.84 26.47 -14.72
CA PRO A 49 -28.34 27.82 -14.49
C PRO A 49 -28.35 28.68 -15.76
N SER A 50 -28.72 29.94 -15.58
CA SER A 50 -28.66 30.95 -16.65
C SER A 50 -27.21 31.14 -17.13
N ASN A 51 -27.02 31.55 -18.40
CA ASN A 51 -25.69 31.84 -18.93
C ASN A 51 -24.96 32.94 -18.14
N ARG A 52 -25.70 33.88 -17.55
CA ARG A 52 -25.15 34.93 -16.69
C ARG A 52 -24.63 34.36 -15.37
N THR A 53 -25.38 33.44 -14.76
CA THR A 53 -24.98 32.73 -13.53
C THR A 53 -23.72 31.90 -13.76
N ILE A 54 -23.67 31.16 -14.87
CA ILE A 54 -22.49 30.38 -15.24
C ILE A 54 -21.29 31.29 -15.49
N ALA A 55 -21.47 32.39 -16.23
CA ALA A 55 -20.38 33.35 -16.49
C ALA A 55 -19.77 33.90 -15.20
N PHE A 56 -20.63 34.19 -14.21
CA PHE A 56 -20.20 34.62 -12.88
C PHE A 56 -19.38 33.53 -12.16
N TYR A 57 -19.89 32.29 -12.08
CA TYR A 57 -19.18 31.17 -11.44
C TYR A 57 -17.85 30.82 -12.12
N CYS A 58 -17.79 30.88 -13.46
CA CYS A 58 -16.55 30.64 -14.19
C CYS A 58 -15.55 31.81 -14.08
N GLY A 59 -15.94 32.94 -13.48
CA GLY A 59 -15.13 34.14 -13.44
C GLY A 59 -14.91 34.78 -14.82
N PHE A 60 -15.76 34.48 -15.79
CA PHE A 60 -15.66 35.06 -17.12
C PHE A 60 -16.01 36.54 -17.07
N GLY A 61 -15.18 37.36 -17.70
CA GLY A 61 -15.34 38.81 -17.63
C GLY A 61 -14.84 39.44 -16.33
N LEU A 62 -14.29 38.69 -15.37
CA LEU A 62 -13.61 39.29 -14.21
C LEU A 62 -12.43 40.15 -14.65
N LEU A 63 -12.37 41.36 -14.11
CA LEU A 63 -11.27 42.29 -14.34
C LEU A 63 -10.17 41.97 -13.32
N LYS A 64 -9.07 41.40 -13.79
CA LYS A 64 -7.93 41.10 -12.93
C LYS A 64 -7.16 42.38 -12.61
N GLU A 65 -6.89 42.59 -11.34
CA GLU A 65 -6.05 43.70 -10.87
C GLU A 65 -4.67 43.65 -11.55
N ASN A 66 -4.02 44.81 -11.66
CA ASN A 66 -2.71 45.00 -12.29
C ASN A 66 -2.58 44.66 -13.79
N THR A 67 -3.68 44.33 -14.47
CA THR A 67 -3.68 44.17 -15.93
C THR A 67 -3.74 45.51 -16.68
N LYS A 68 -3.25 45.55 -17.94
CA LYS A 68 -3.37 46.74 -18.81
C LYS A 68 -4.83 47.23 -18.91
N THR A 69 -5.77 46.29 -19.04
CA THR A 69 -7.20 46.56 -19.08
C THR A 69 -7.74 47.15 -17.78
N HIS A 70 -7.23 46.71 -16.62
CA HIS A 70 -7.59 47.29 -15.33
C HIS A 70 -7.09 48.73 -15.20
N LYS A 71 -5.86 49.02 -15.64
CA LYS A 71 -5.32 50.39 -15.65
C LYS A 71 -6.15 51.33 -16.53
N ILE A 72 -6.58 50.87 -17.71
CA ILE A 72 -7.48 51.62 -18.59
C ILE A 72 -8.84 51.83 -17.93
N TYR A 73 -9.41 50.80 -17.30
CA TYR A 73 -10.70 50.90 -16.61
C TYR A 73 -10.68 51.95 -15.50
N LEU A 74 -9.59 52.06 -14.72
CA LEU A 74 -9.49 53.05 -13.64
C LEU A 74 -9.56 54.50 -14.16
N GLN A 75 -9.06 54.74 -15.37
CA GLN A 75 -9.03 56.06 -16.02
C GLN A 75 -10.38 56.46 -16.64
N LEU A 76 -11.36 55.55 -16.73
CA LEU A 76 -12.67 55.84 -17.30
C LEU A 76 -13.56 56.67 -16.36
N THR A 77 -14.42 57.49 -16.94
CA THR A 77 -15.51 58.19 -16.24
C THR A 77 -16.58 57.20 -15.76
N LYS A 78 -17.48 57.66 -14.88
CA LYS A 78 -18.55 56.81 -14.34
C LYS A 78 -19.47 56.23 -15.45
N LYS A 79 -19.85 57.04 -16.44
CA LYS A 79 -20.69 56.59 -17.57
C LYS A 79 -19.97 55.56 -18.45
N GLU A 80 -18.69 55.78 -18.73
CA GLU A 80 -17.88 54.86 -19.53
C GLU A 80 -17.62 53.53 -18.80
N LYS A 81 -17.46 53.57 -17.47
CA LYS A 81 -17.37 52.35 -16.64
C LYS A 81 -18.63 51.50 -16.74
N GLU A 82 -19.82 52.11 -16.68
CA GLU A 82 -21.10 51.41 -16.82
C GLU A 82 -21.24 50.74 -18.19
N GLU A 83 -20.85 51.41 -19.28
CA GLU A 83 -20.86 50.83 -20.63
C GLU A 83 -19.84 49.70 -20.78
N PHE A 84 -18.65 49.89 -20.22
CA PHE A 84 -17.59 48.89 -20.20
C PHE A 84 -18.03 47.61 -19.49
N ASP A 85 -18.65 47.73 -18.32
CA ASP A 85 -19.13 46.60 -17.53
C ASP A 85 -20.28 45.86 -18.23
N LYS A 86 -21.19 46.60 -18.89
CA LYS A 86 -22.24 46.00 -19.75
C LYS A 86 -21.63 45.20 -20.90
N LYS A 87 -20.64 45.76 -21.59
CA LYS A 87 -19.94 45.10 -22.72
C LYS A 87 -19.21 43.84 -22.25
N ARG A 88 -18.50 43.90 -21.12
CA ARG A 88 -17.83 42.73 -20.53
C ARG A 88 -18.80 41.64 -20.13
N THR A 89 -19.90 42.00 -19.47
CA THR A 89 -20.95 41.05 -19.09
C THR A 89 -21.54 40.37 -20.33
N LYS A 90 -21.82 41.13 -21.40
CA LYS A 90 -22.31 40.57 -22.67
C LYS A 90 -21.32 39.58 -23.28
N ASN A 91 -20.03 39.93 -23.31
CA ASN A 91 -18.98 39.06 -23.84
C ASN A 91 -18.82 37.79 -23.01
N ALA A 92 -18.87 37.88 -21.67
CA ALA A 92 -18.80 36.73 -20.78
C ALA A 92 -19.99 35.78 -21.01
N ILE A 93 -21.22 36.31 -21.14
CA ILE A 93 -22.41 35.53 -21.48
C ILE A 93 -22.24 34.85 -22.85
N GLN A 94 -21.69 35.56 -23.84
CA GLN A 94 -21.46 35.00 -25.17
C GLN A 94 -20.42 33.88 -25.15
N GLN A 95 -19.36 34.03 -24.35
CA GLN A 95 -18.37 32.99 -24.14
C GLN A 95 -19.01 31.72 -23.57
N VAL A 96 -19.89 31.83 -22.57
CA VAL A 96 -20.64 30.68 -22.04
C VAL A 96 -21.49 30.02 -23.12
N LYS A 97 -22.21 30.80 -23.95
CA LYS A 97 -23.02 30.25 -25.05
C LYS A 97 -22.18 29.44 -26.03
N ASN A 98 -21.00 29.95 -26.39
CA ASN A 98 -20.11 29.28 -27.33
C ASN A 98 -19.57 27.97 -26.71
N ILE A 99 -19.18 27.99 -25.43
CA ILE A 99 -18.70 26.80 -24.73
C ILE A 99 -19.81 25.75 -24.58
N LYS A 100 -21.05 26.16 -24.26
CA LYS A 100 -22.19 25.23 -24.22
C LYS A 100 -22.43 24.54 -25.55
N ARG A 101 -22.35 25.27 -26.67
CA ARG A 101 -22.44 24.66 -28.01
C ARG A 101 -21.31 23.67 -28.27
N ALA A 102 -20.08 23.97 -27.83
CA ALA A 102 -18.96 23.04 -27.95
C ALA A 102 -19.19 21.75 -27.12
N LEU A 103 -19.69 21.89 -25.90
CA LEU A 103 -20.06 20.75 -25.03
C LEU A 103 -21.21 19.92 -25.62
N GLU A 104 -22.18 20.56 -26.26
CA GLU A 104 -23.26 19.89 -27.01
C GLU A 104 -22.71 19.10 -28.20
N ASN A 105 -21.84 19.72 -29.01
CA ASN A 105 -21.18 19.06 -30.14
C ASN A 105 -20.32 17.86 -29.70
N LYS A 106 -19.73 17.92 -28.51
CA LYS A 106 -18.97 16.81 -27.92
C LYS A 106 -19.87 15.70 -27.35
N GLY A 107 -21.17 15.95 -27.16
CA GLY A 107 -22.12 15.02 -26.55
C GLY A 107 -22.12 15.01 -25.02
N VAL A 108 -21.36 15.91 -24.38
CA VAL A 108 -21.27 16.06 -22.91
C VAL A 108 -22.53 16.71 -22.36
N LEU A 109 -23.07 17.69 -23.09
CA LEU A 109 -24.30 18.39 -22.73
C LEU A 109 -25.39 18.00 -23.72
N LYS A 110 -26.48 17.40 -23.26
CA LYS A 110 -27.59 16.98 -24.12
C LYS A 110 -28.76 17.95 -23.94
N ARG A 111 -29.44 18.26 -25.05
CA ARG A 111 -30.70 18.99 -25.03
C ARG A 111 -31.83 18.00 -25.15
N GLU A 112 -32.70 18.00 -24.16
CA GLU A 112 -33.90 17.19 -24.16
C GLU A 112 -35.10 18.11 -24.36
N TYR A 113 -35.93 17.75 -25.35
CA TYR A 113 -37.15 18.46 -25.68
C TYR A 113 -38.31 17.73 -25.04
N SER A 114 -39.05 18.39 -24.15
CA SER A 114 -40.27 17.86 -23.54
C SER A 114 -41.46 18.72 -23.96
N GLY A 115 -42.55 18.08 -24.39
CA GLY A 115 -43.83 18.73 -24.70
C GLY A 115 -44.27 18.62 -26.17
N PHE A 116 -45.47 19.13 -26.44
CA PHE A 116 -46.11 19.08 -27.76
C PHE A 116 -45.76 20.29 -28.64
N LYS A 117 -45.96 20.16 -29.95
CA LYS A 117 -45.70 21.21 -30.97
C LYS A 117 -46.37 22.53 -30.56
N GLY A 118 -45.57 23.55 -30.21
CA GLY A 118 -46.02 24.87 -29.78
C GLY A 118 -45.82 25.19 -28.28
N LYS A 119 -45.60 24.20 -27.42
CA LYS A 119 -45.23 24.36 -25.99
C LYS A 119 -44.09 23.40 -25.63
N THR A 120 -42.98 23.52 -26.35
CA THR A 120 -41.79 22.69 -26.11
C THR A 120 -40.89 23.34 -25.06
N ILE A 121 -40.63 22.64 -23.96
CA ILE A 121 -39.67 23.01 -22.93
C ILE A 121 -38.35 22.32 -23.28
N VAL A 122 -37.28 23.11 -23.37
CA VAL A 122 -35.92 22.60 -23.60
C VAL A 122 -35.19 22.56 -22.27
N TYR A 123 -34.79 21.38 -21.83
CA TYR A 123 -33.92 21.20 -20.67
C TYR A 123 -32.56 20.65 -21.09
N MET A 124 -31.55 20.91 -20.27
CA MET A 124 -30.18 20.49 -20.52
C MET A 124 -29.76 19.47 -19.46
N THR A 125 -29.23 18.35 -19.91
CA THR A 125 -28.70 17.28 -19.07
C THR A 125 -27.20 17.15 -19.31
N LEU A 126 -26.43 17.00 -18.23
CA LEU A 126 -24.99 16.78 -18.28
C LEU A 126 -24.75 15.27 -18.21
N ASP A 127 -24.10 14.72 -19.23
CA ASP A 127 -23.74 13.31 -19.27
C ASP A 127 -22.45 13.09 -18.48
N LEU A 128 -22.60 12.59 -17.25
CA LEU A 128 -21.46 12.30 -16.39
C LEU A 128 -20.62 11.14 -16.95
N GLU A 129 -21.19 10.17 -17.64
CA GLU A 129 -20.45 8.98 -18.12
C GLU A 129 -19.77 9.18 -19.47
N TRP A 130 -19.83 10.39 -20.03
CA TRP A 130 -19.24 10.73 -21.31
C TRP A 130 -17.76 10.35 -21.39
N LYS A 131 -17.39 9.47 -22.33
CA LYS A 131 -16.03 8.94 -22.54
C LYS A 131 -15.42 8.19 -21.34
N LYS A 132 -16.22 7.77 -20.36
CA LYS A 132 -15.74 6.94 -19.24
C LYS A 132 -15.03 5.67 -19.71
N GLU A 133 -15.62 4.92 -20.63
CA GLU A 133 -15.02 3.69 -21.16
C GLU A 133 -13.73 3.95 -21.94
N GLN A 134 -13.71 5.01 -22.76
CA GLN A 134 -12.49 5.41 -23.47
C GLN A 134 -11.39 5.82 -22.50
N PHE A 135 -11.74 6.55 -21.44
CA PHE A 135 -10.79 6.94 -20.41
C PHE A 135 -10.21 5.74 -19.69
N LEU A 136 -11.02 4.73 -19.37
CA LEU A 136 -10.55 3.49 -18.74
C LEU A 136 -9.58 2.74 -19.67
N LYS A 137 -9.89 2.65 -20.97
CA LYS A 137 -8.96 2.07 -21.96
C LYS A 137 -7.65 2.85 -22.05
N ASP A 138 -7.71 4.16 -22.24
CA ASP A 138 -6.52 5.02 -22.31
C ASP A 138 -5.69 4.97 -21.01
N TYR A 139 -6.36 4.85 -19.85
CA TYR A 139 -5.71 4.71 -18.55
C TYR A 139 -5.02 3.35 -18.44
N ASP A 140 -5.70 2.27 -18.82
CA ASP A 140 -5.14 0.93 -18.81
C ASP A 140 -3.96 0.84 -19.78
N GLU A 141 -4.06 1.37 -21.00
CA GLU A 141 -2.93 1.44 -21.95
C GLU A 141 -1.77 2.24 -21.34
N TYR A 142 -2.00 3.44 -20.81
CA TYR A 142 -0.93 4.30 -20.29
C TYR A 142 -0.21 3.71 -19.06
N PHE A 143 -0.90 2.96 -18.21
CA PHE A 143 -0.33 2.37 -17.00
C PHE A 143 0.09 0.90 -17.17
N ASN A 144 -0.38 0.21 -18.22
CA ASN A 144 -0.04 -1.18 -18.52
C ASN A 144 0.87 -1.34 -19.76
N ASP A 145 1.18 -0.28 -20.53
CA ASP A 145 2.29 -0.24 -21.51
C ASP A 145 3.65 -0.14 -20.78
N ILE A 146 3.90 -1.06 -19.88
CA ILE A 146 5.25 -1.51 -19.58
C ILE A 146 5.45 -2.67 -20.54
N GLU A 147 6.38 -2.53 -21.50
CA GLU A 147 6.87 -3.67 -22.27
C GLU A 147 7.42 -4.70 -21.28
N HIS A 148 6.58 -5.66 -20.87
CA HIS A 148 7.06 -6.90 -20.30
C HIS A 148 7.57 -7.72 -21.48
N GLU A 149 8.84 -8.16 -21.41
CA GLU A 149 9.30 -9.25 -22.27
C GLU A 149 8.33 -10.41 -22.05
N ASP A 150 7.50 -10.70 -23.06
CA ASP A 150 6.55 -11.80 -23.06
C ASP A 150 7.32 -13.12 -22.89
N ASN A 151 7.52 -13.53 -21.65
CA ASN A 151 8.02 -14.85 -21.34
C ASN A 151 6.85 -15.83 -21.53
N LEU A 152 6.58 -16.19 -22.80
CA LEU A 152 5.50 -17.08 -23.23
C LEU A 152 5.38 -18.36 -22.38
N GLU A 153 6.48 -18.81 -21.81
CA GLU A 153 6.58 -19.97 -20.94
C GLU A 153 5.92 -19.74 -19.56
N GLU A 154 6.05 -18.54 -18.99
CA GLU A 154 5.48 -18.18 -17.69
C GLU A 154 3.95 -18.02 -17.76
N LYS A 155 3.44 -17.44 -18.86
CA LYS A 155 2.00 -17.35 -19.12
C LYS A 155 1.35 -18.72 -19.23
N ALA A 156 1.99 -19.66 -19.94
CA ALA A 156 1.51 -21.03 -20.06
C ALA A 156 1.53 -21.78 -18.72
N GLN A 157 2.48 -21.49 -17.83
CA GLN A 157 2.52 -22.06 -16.47
C GLN A 157 1.40 -21.50 -15.58
N ILE A 158 1.12 -20.20 -15.67
CA ILE A 158 0.04 -19.54 -14.93
C ILE A 158 -1.33 -20.10 -15.32
N GLU A 159 -1.57 -20.28 -16.63
CA GLU A 159 -2.82 -20.84 -17.14
C GLU A 159 -3.06 -22.29 -16.66
N LYS A 160 -2.01 -23.14 -16.70
CA LYS A 160 -2.08 -24.52 -16.20
C LYS A 160 -2.38 -24.58 -14.70
N GLU A 161 -1.76 -23.71 -13.92
CA GLU A 161 -1.96 -23.67 -12.47
C GLU A 161 -3.37 -23.16 -12.11
N LEU A 162 -3.90 -22.17 -12.83
CA LEU A 162 -5.29 -21.73 -12.70
C LEU A 162 -6.28 -22.86 -13.01
N GLU A 163 -6.05 -23.59 -14.09
CA GLU A 163 -6.88 -24.74 -14.48
C GLU A 163 -6.83 -25.84 -13.40
N THR A 164 -5.65 -26.07 -12.81
CA THR A 164 -5.46 -27.02 -11.72
C THR A 164 -6.24 -26.61 -10.47
N ILE A 165 -6.19 -25.33 -10.08
CA ILE A 165 -6.95 -24.81 -8.93
C ILE A 165 -8.46 -24.94 -9.19
N GLN A 166 -8.93 -24.59 -10.39
CA GLN A 166 -10.34 -24.73 -10.76
C GLN A 166 -10.80 -26.19 -10.70
N ASN A 167 -9.99 -27.13 -11.19
CA ASN A 167 -10.30 -28.55 -11.17
C ASN A 167 -10.34 -29.10 -9.74
N LEU A 168 -9.39 -28.72 -8.89
CA LEU A 168 -9.40 -29.13 -7.48
C LEU A 168 -10.57 -28.52 -6.71
N TYR A 169 -10.94 -27.27 -6.99
CA TYR A 169 -12.10 -26.63 -6.39
C TYR A 169 -13.40 -27.33 -6.79
N LYS A 170 -13.59 -27.64 -8.08
CA LYS A 170 -14.75 -28.39 -8.58
C LYS A 170 -14.87 -29.79 -7.96
N LYS A 171 -13.73 -30.44 -7.69
CA LYS A 171 -13.68 -31.77 -7.06
C LYS A 171 -13.82 -31.74 -5.53
N GLY A 172 -13.69 -30.56 -4.90
CA GLY A 172 -13.66 -30.42 -3.44
C GLY A 172 -12.33 -30.82 -2.79
N ASP A 173 -11.28 -31.08 -3.59
CA ASP A 173 -9.97 -31.57 -3.16
C ASP A 173 -9.01 -30.44 -2.75
N ILE A 174 -9.53 -29.25 -2.45
CA ILE A 174 -8.71 -28.10 -2.01
C ILE A 174 -9.43 -27.30 -0.93
N SER A 175 -8.71 -26.99 0.16
CA SER A 175 -9.22 -26.12 1.22
C SER A 175 -9.24 -24.65 0.76
N LYS A 176 -10.14 -23.85 1.34
CA LYS A 176 -10.22 -22.40 1.06
C LYS A 176 -8.89 -21.68 1.32
N GLU A 177 -8.15 -22.13 2.33
CA GLU A 177 -6.85 -21.55 2.69
C GLU A 177 -5.77 -21.90 1.66
N ASN A 178 -5.71 -23.15 1.21
CA ASN A 178 -4.73 -23.59 0.20
C ASN A 178 -5.01 -22.96 -1.18
N MET A 179 -6.29 -22.87 -1.56
CA MET A 179 -6.73 -22.15 -2.75
C MET A 179 -6.35 -20.67 -2.69
N SER A 180 -6.55 -20.02 -1.54
CA SER A 180 -6.19 -18.61 -1.36
C SER A 180 -4.68 -18.39 -1.50
N LYS A 181 -3.84 -19.26 -0.92
CA LYS A 181 -2.38 -19.18 -1.06
C LYS A 181 -1.94 -19.27 -2.52
N ARG A 182 -2.44 -20.28 -3.25
CA ARG A 182 -2.07 -20.48 -4.67
C ARG A 182 -2.54 -19.35 -5.58
N LEU A 183 -3.73 -18.79 -5.35
CA LEU A 183 -4.23 -17.63 -6.10
C LEU A 183 -3.43 -16.36 -5.82
N ILE A 184 -2.97 -16.17 -4.57
CA ILE A 184 -2.08 -15.07 -4.20
C ILE A 184 -0.74 -15.20 -4.92
N ASP A 185 -0.17 -16.41 -5.00
CA ASP A 185 1.09 -16.65 -5.69
C ASP A 185 0.97 -16.42 -7.20
N LEU A 186 -0.13 -16.85 -7.83
CA LEU A 186 -0.43 -16.53 -9.23
C LEU A 186 -0.59 -15.02 -9.46
N SER A 187 -1.31 -14.34 -8.57
CA SER A 187 -1.48 -12.88 -8.65
C SER A 187 -0.16 -12.12 -8.51
N ARG A 188 0.86 -12.70 -7.86
CA ARG A 188 2.18 -12.08 -7.72
C ARG A 188 3.00 -12.24 -8.99
N ARG A 189 3.03 -13.45 -9.55
CA ARG A 189 3.65 -13.75 -10.85
C ARG A 189 3.08 -12.86 -11.96
N LEU A 190 1.75 -12.68 -11.98
CA LEU A 190 1.07 -11.80 -12.95
C LEU A 190 1.42 -10.31 -12.82
N LYS A 191 1.93 -9.85 -11.67
CA LYS A 191 2.26 -8.43 -11.45
C LYS A 191 3.75 -8.14 -11.64
N ASP A 192 4.52 -9.12 -12.08
CA ASP A 192 5.99 -9.05 -12.10
C ASP A 192 6.57 -8.66 -10.72
N ILE A 193 5.80 -8.95 -9.66
CA ILE A 193 6.24 -8.79 -8.29
C ILE A 193 7.03 -10.05 -8.01
N GLY A 194 8.36 -9.94 -8.07
CA GLY A 194 9.27 -11.03 -7.68
C GLY A 194 8.84 -11.65 -6.35
N GLU A 195 9.14 -12.94 -6.16
CA GLU A 195 8.76 -13.66 -4.94
C GLU A 195 9.03 -12.78 -3.71
N PRO A 196 8.06 -12.67 -2.76
CA PRO A 196 8.29 -11.89 -1.57
C PRO A 196 9.53 -12.43 -0.88
N GLU A 197 10.56 -11.59 -0.71
CA GLU A 197 11.80 -12.02 -0.06
C GLU A 197 11.57 -12.43 1.41
N ILE A 198 10.38 -12.14 1.96
CA ILE A 198 9.97 -12.44 3.33
C ILE A 198 8.72 -13.34 3.31
N PRO A 199 8.73 -14.47 4.03
CA PRO A 199 7.56 -15.31 4.21
C PRO A 199 6.34 -14.54 4.74
N LEU A 200 5.15 -14.86 4.21
CA LEU A 200 3.90 -14.19 4.59
C LEU A 200 3.62 -14.23 6.10
N ASP A 201 3.94 -15.35 6.74
CA ASP A 201 3.79 -15.57 8.19
C ASP A 201 4.68 -14.61 9.02
N ASP A 202 5.79 -14.15 8.45
CA ASP A 202 6.79 -13.34 9.13
C ASP A 202 6.64 -11.85 8.88
N VAL A 203 5.81 -11.44 7.91
CA VAL A 203 5.58 -10.01 7.61
C VAL A 203 5.16 -9.23 8.85
N THR A 204 4.28 -9.82 9.67
CA THR A 204 3.82 -9.20 10.92
C THR A 204 4.98 -9.04 11.92
N LYS A 205 5.85 -10.06 12.05
CA LYS A 205 7.02 -10.03 12.93
C LYS A 205 8.03 -8.97 12.49
N VAL A 206 8.27 -8.85 11.18
CA VAL A 206 9.15 -7.82 10.61
C VAL A 206 8.61 -6.42 10.84
N ALA A 207 7.28 -6.24 10.68
CA ALA A 207 6.65 -4.96 10.99
C ALA A 207 6.77 -4.61 12.47
N ASP A 208 6.54 -5.57 13.38
CA ASP A 208 6.71 -5.37 14.82
C ASP A 208 8.16 -5.04 15.20
N PHE A 209 9.10 -5.77 14.62
CA PHE A 209 10.53 -5.52 14.78
C PHE A 209 10.92 -4.08 14.38
N TYR A 210 10.43 -3.63 13.23
CA TYR A 210 10.64 -2.25 12.78
C TYR A 210 10.00 -1.22 13.73
N MET A 211 8.76 -1.48 14.18
CA MET A 211 8.05 -0.62 15.10
C MET A 211 8.79 -0.46 16.43
N ASN A 212 9.53 -1.48 16.88
CA ASN A 212 10.31 -1.46 18.11
C ASN A 212 11.71 -0.84 17.97
N SER A 213 12.11 -0.43 16.76
CA SER A 213 13.38 0.28 16.57
C SER A 213 13.39 1.63 17.30
N LYS A 214 14.56 2.03 17.84
CA LYS A 214 14.72 3.28 18.60
C LYS A 214 14.22 4.50 17.82
N ASP A 215 14.51 4.56 16.53
CA ASP A 215 14.10 5.68 15.67
C ASP A 215 12.58 5.80 15.58
N ILE A 216 11.87 4.68 15.48
CA ILE A 216 10.41 4.67 15.39
C ILE A 216 9.76 4.90 16.75
N GLN A 217 10.31 4.31 17.82
CA GLN A 217 9.85 4.58 19.18
C GLN A 217 10.00 6.06 19.54
N ASN A 218 11.09 6.71 19.14
CA ASN A 218 11.27 8.16 19.33
C ASN A 218 10.21 8.97 18.57
N LYS A 219 9.87 8.60 17.32
CA LYS A 219 8.81 9.25 16.56
C LYS A 219 7.42 9.04 17.14
N ILE A 220 7.17 7.88 17.75
CA ILE A 220 5.93 7.61 18.49
C ILE A 220 5.88 8.49 19.74
N ASN A 221 6.96 8.51 20.54
CA ASN A 221 7.03 9.28 21.79
C ASN A 221 6.96 10.80 21.55
N ASN A 222 7.41 11.28 20.39
CA ASN A 222 7.35 12.69 19.99
C ASN A 222 6.03 13.06 19.27
N ASP A 223 5.01 12.21 19.27
CA ASP A 223 3.71 12.41 18.60
C ASP A 223 3.79 12.66 17.07
N GLU A 224 4.91 12.30 16.43
CA GLU A 224 5.03 12.32 14.97
C GLU A 224 4.20 11.21 14.33
N ILE A 225 4.08 10.06 15.02
CA ILE A 225 3.22 8.94 14.66
C ILE A 225 2.02 8.90 15.62
N LYS A 226 0.92 9.56 15.23
CA LYS A 226 -0.28 9.69 16.08
C LYS A 226 -1.10 8.43 16.23
N ASN A 227 -1.08 7.54 15.24
CA ASN A 227 -1.84 6.30 15.24
C ASN A 227 -0.90 5.13 14.95
N LYS A 228 -0.42 4.50 16.04
CA LYS A 228 0.53 3.39 16.01
C LYS A 228 -0.01 2.20 15.19
N ASP A 229 -1.28 1.84 15.39
CA ASP A 229 -1.89 0.68 14.76
C ASP A 229 -2.10 0.88 13.26
N ALA A 230 -2.57 2.07 12.86
CA ALA A 230 -2.71 2.41 11.44
C ALA A 230 -1.35 2.43 10.73
N TYR A 231 -0.32 2.98 11.38
CA TYR A 231 1.03 3.02 10.83
C TYR A 231 1.63 1.61 10.67
N ARG A 232 1.49 0.76 11.71
CA ARG A 232 1.86 -0.65 11.67
C ARG A 232 1.17 -1.41 10.54
N ASN A 233 -0.15 -1.25 10.39
CA ASN A 233 -0.91 -1.91 9.34
C ASN A 233 -0.50 -1.43 7.93
N SER A 234 -0.13 -0.15 7.79
CA SER A 234 0.44 0.37 6.55
C SER A 234 1.77 -0.32 6.20
N ILE A 235 2.66 -0.50 7.19
CA ILE A 235 3.93 -1.20 6.99
C ILE A 235 3.70 -2.65 6.58
N ILE A 236 2.80 -3.37 7.26
CA ILE A 236 2.43 -4.75 6.91
C ILE A 236 1.98 -4.82 5.46
N LYS A 237 1.11 -3.90 5.02
CA LYS A 237 0.63 -3.85 3.64
C LYS A 237 1.78 -3.59 2.65
N SER A 238 2.65 -2.63 2.94
CA SER A 238 3.81 -2.32 2.09
C SER A 238 4.82 -3.47 2.00
N ILE A 239 5.06 -4.20 3.09
CA ILE A 239 5.91 -5.40 3.06
C ILE A 239 5.24 -6.50 2.22
N LYS A 240 3.94 -6.76 2.40
CA LYS A 240 3.20 -7.77 1.59
C LYS A 240 3.24 -7.49 0.08
N ASN A 241 3.32 -6.21 -0.28
CA ASN A 241 3.37 -5.74 -1.66
C ASN A 241 4.78 -5.53 -2.20
N ASN A 242 5.84 -5.88 -1.47
CA ASN A 242 7.25 -5.59 -1.83
C ASN A 242 7.57 -4.10 -2.04
N GLU A 243 6.77 -3.19 -1.48
CA GLU A 243 6.97 -1.73 -1.57
C GLU A 243 7.88 -1.20 -0.45
N PHE A 244 8.12 -2.01 0.60
CA PHE A 244 8.90 -1.59 1.76
C PHE A 244 10.40 -1.83 1.53
N LYS A 245 11.10 -0.80 1.03
CA LYS A 245 12.51 -0.85 0.60
C LYS A 245 13.50 -1.56 1.54
N ASN A 246 13.30 -1.48 2.85
CA ASN A 246 14.23 -2.04 3.85
C ASN A 246 13.77 -3.37 4.46
N ALA A 247 12.69 -3.97 3.94
CA ALA A 247 12.06 -5.14 4.57
C ALA A 247 13.07 -6.29 4.75
N ASN A 248 13.85 -6.53 3.71
CA ASN A 248 14.80 -7.64 3.68
C ASN A 248 15.96 -7.48 4.67
N LYS A 249 16.47 -6.26 4.80
CA LYS A 249 17.49 -5.91 5.80
C LYS A 249 16.95 -6.11 7.21
N LEU A 250 15.70 -5.74 7.45
CA LEU A 250 15.04 -5.93 8.75
C LEU A 250 14.79 -7.40 9.05
N TYR A 251 14.39 -8.20 8.05
CA TYR A 251 14.18 -9.63 8.22
C TYR A 251 15.47 -10.34 8.61
N LYS A 252 16.59 -10.07 7.91
CA LYS A 252 17.92 -10.61 8.28
C LYS A 252 18.39 -10.14 9.65
N ALA A 253 18.08 -8.89 10.02
CA ALA A 253 18.41 -8.36 11.35
C ALA A 253 17.58 -9.07 12.44
N LEU A 254 16.30 -9.32 12.19
CA LEU A 254 15.41 -10.08 13.07
C LEU A 254 15.91 -11.51 13.26
N GLU A 255 16.25 -12.24 12.19
CA GLU A 255 16.83 -13.59 12.30
C GLU A 255 18.10 -13.61 13.17
N LYS A 256 18.95 -12.60 12.99
CA LYS A 256 20.19 -12.47 13.77
C LYS A 256 19.90 -12.20 15.25
N GLU A 257 18.96 -11.30 15.54
CA GLU A 257 18.56 -10.99 16.91
C GLU A 257 17.91 -12.20 17.60
N GLU A 258 17.06 -12.94 16.90
CA GLU A 258 16.48 -14.20 17.42
C GLU A 258 17.58 -15.19 17.79
N TYR A 259 18.56 -15.40 16.92
CA TYR A 259 19.69 -16.29 17.17
C TYR A 259 20.54 -15.84 18.38
N GLU A 260 20.86 -14.55 18.46
CA GLU A 260 21.62 -13.98 19.58
C GLU A 260 20.85 -14.11 20.91
N ASN A 261 19.54 -13.87 20.90
CA ASN A 261 18.67 -14.04 22.06
C ASN A 261 18.61 -15.49 22.52
N ILE A 262 18.46 -16.46 21.59
CA ILE A 262 18.49 -17.88 21.91
C ILE A 262 19.83 -18.26 22.56
N LEU A 263 20.96 -17.84 21.96
CA LEU A 263 22.27 -18.13 22.53
C LEU A 263 22.44 -17.51 23.92
N LYS A 264 21.94 -16.29 24.13
CA LYS A 264 21.98 -15.60 25.42
C LYS A 264 21.20 -16.36 26.48
N ILE A 265 19.94 -16.70 26.21
CA ILE A 265 19.06 -17.44 27.13
C ILE A 265 19.72 -18.78 27.52
N LEU A 266 20.19 -19.55 26.53
CA LEU A 266 20.82 -20.83 26.81
C LEU A 266 22.15 -20.65 27.56
N SER A 267 22.94 -19.62 27.25
CA SER A 267 24.21 -19.40 27.94
C SER A 267 23.99 -18.98 29.40
N GLU A 268 22.98 -18.17 29.68
CA GLU A 268 22.59 -17.79 31.05
C GLU A 268 22.10 -19.01 31.83
N TYR A 269 21.25 -19.85 31.24
CA TYR A 269 20.84 -21.12 31.84
C TYR A 269 22.04 -22.02 32.18
N TYR A 270 22.97 -22.18 31.24
CA TYR A 270 24.16 -23.02 31.46
C TYR A 270 25.16 -22.42 32.45
N LEU A 271 25.25 -21.10 32.56
CA LEU A 271 26.09 -20.43 33.56
C LEU A 271 25.54 -20.58 34.97
N ASN A 272 24.22 -20.60 35.13
CA ASN A 272 23.57 -20.62 36.43
C ASN A 272 23.32 -22.06 36.93
N ASP A 273 22.77 -22.91 36.06
CA ASP A 273 22.22 -24.21 36.46
C ASP A 273 23.10 -25.40 36.03
N LYS A 274 24.04 -25.18 35.09
CA LYS A 274 24.89 -26.23 34.52
C LYS A 274 26.35 -25.80 34.32
N ASN A 275 26.85 -24.99 35.24
CA ASN A 275 28.16 -24.37 35.13
C ASN A 275 29.30 -25.41 35.15
N ASP A 276 29.12 -26.49 35.90
CA ASP A 276 30.09 -27.57 36.03
C ASP A 276 29.56 -28.90 35.48
N LEU A 277 30.48 -29.67 34.89
CA LEU A 277 30.24 -30.97 34.32
C LEU A 277 31.30 -31.95 34.85
N PRO A 278 30.94 -32.79 35.85
CA PRO A 278 31.80 -33.88 36.30
C PRO A 278 31.91 -34.98 35.24
N PHE A 279 33.12 -35.29 34.77
CA PHE A 279 33.34 -36.37 33.78
C PHE A 279 34.76 -36.95 33.90
N SER A 280 34.90 -38.28 33.94
CA SER A 280 36.20 -38.99 33.97
C SER A 280 37.18 -38.41 35.00
N ASN A 281 36.74 -38.36 36.27
CA ASN A 281 37.50 -37.86 37.43
C ASN A 281 37.99 -36.40 37.32
N LYS A 282 37.39 -35.59 36.44
CA LYS A 282 37.69 -34.17 36.27
C LYS A 282 36.40 -33.34 36.28
N ILE A 283 36.51 -32.09 36.69
CA ILE A 283 35.42 -31.10 36.60
C ILE A 283 35.72 -30.18 35.41
N TYR A 284 34.76 -30.11 34.49
CA TYR A 284 34.80 -29.18 33.36
C TYR A 284 33.83 -28.02 33.63
N TYR A 285 34.25 -26.81 33.31
CA TYR A 285 33.49 -25.58 33.53
C TYR A 285 32.98 -25.05 32.20
N PHE A 286 31.73 -24.60 32.19
CA PHE A 286 31.07 -24.06 31.01
C PHE A 286 31.85 -22.87 30.45
N LYS A 287 31.89 -22.77 29.11
CA LYS A 287 32.57 -21.67 28.42
C LYS A 287 31.67 -20.96 27.42
N LYS A 288 31.04 -21.71 26.53
CA LYS A 288 30.19 -21.13 25.48
C LYS A 288 29.30 -22.17 24.85
N ILE A 289 28.25 -21.69 24.19
CA ILE A 289 27.41 -22.47 23.29
C ILE A 289 27.78 -22.12 21.85
N ARG A 290 27.72 -23.12 20.97
CA ARG A 290 27.84 -22.95 19.51
C ARG A 290 26.76 -23.78 18.82
N LEU A 291 26.37 -23.39 17.61
CA LEU A 291 25.51 -24.21 16.76
C LEU A 291 26.37 -25.09 15.84
N GLU A 292 26.03 -26.37 15.73
CA GLU A 292 26.62 -27.32 14.79
C GLU A 292 25.53 -28.25 14.27
N ASP A 293 25.44 -28.43 12.94
CA ASP A 293 24.42 -29.27 12.29
C ASP A 293 22.99 -29.02 12.82
N ASN A 294 22.65 -27.74 13.04
CA ASN A 294 21.37 -27.28 13.61
C ASN A 294 21.07 -27.76 15.03
N VAL A 295 22.10 -28.13 15.80
CA VAL A 295 22.01 -28.51 17.22
C VAL A 295 22.94 -27.60 18.03
N PHE A 296 22.46 -27.09 19.15
CA PHE A 296 23.30 -26.31 20.06
C PHE A 296 24.22 -27.25 20.85
N ILE A 297 25.49 -26.87 20.96
CA ILE A 297 26.53 -27.61 21.65
C ILE A 297 27.11 -26.73 22.75
N ALA A 298 26.98 -27.19 24.00
CA ALA A 298 27.66 -26.61 25.14
C ALA A 298 29.11 -27.10 25.21
N ARG A 299 30.05 -26.16 25.23
CA ARG A 299 31.49 -26.43 25.37
C ARG A 299 31.94 -26.15 26.81
N TYR A 300 32.60 -27.13 27.39
CA TYR A 300 33.20 -27.08 28.71
C TYR A 300 34.72 -27.25 28.64
N LYS A 301 35.44 -26.68 29.62
CA LYS A 301 36.91 -26.79 29.76
C LYS A 301 37.33 -27.03 31.21
N THR A 302 38.42 -27.76 31.42
CA THR A 302 39.06 -27.86 32.74
C THR A 302 39.69 -26.51 33.14
N LYS A 303 39.96 -26.30 34.44
CA LYS A 303 40.57 -25.04 34.95
C LYS A 303 41.93 -24.73 34.30
N ASP A 304 42.70 -25.77 34.00
CA ASP A 304 44.00 -25.68 33.33
C ASP A 304 43.90 -25.53 31.80
N ASN A 305 42.68 -25.43 31.24
CA ASN A 305 42.38 -25.33 29.82
C ASN A 305 42.91 -26.49 28.93
N LYS A 306 43.43 -27.56 29.50
CA LYS A 306 44.04 -28.68 28.76
C LYS A 306 43.01 -29.59 28.09
N PHE A 307 41.84 -29.76 28.69
CA PHE A 307 40.81 -30.67 28.18
C PHE A 307 39.53 -29.92 27.85
N ILE A 308 38.94 -30.30 26.71
CA ILE A 308 37.67 -29.75 26.21
C ILE A 308 36.66 -30.88 26.16
N LYS A 309 35.45 -30.61 26.64
CA LYS A 309 34.30 -31.51 26.49
C LYS A 309 33.17 -30.76 25.81
N GLU A 310 32.53 -31.41 24.85
CA GLU A 310 31.38 -30.86 24.13
C GLU A 310 30.18 -31.78 24.34
N VAL A 311 29.03 -31.17 24.63
CA VAL A 311 27.77 -31.86 24.92
C VAL A 311 26.66 -31.19 24.13
N ALA A 312 25.90 -31.98 23.37
CA ALA A 312 24.71 -31.50 22.69
C ALA A 312 23.65 -31.09 23.72
N ILE A 313 23.03 -29.93 23.51
CA ILE A 313 21.89 -29.46 24.32
C ILE A 313 20.67 -30.25 23.88
N LYS A 314 19.98 -30.88 24.83
CA LYS A 314 18.85 -31.75 24.55
C LYS A 314 17.62 -30.98 24.10
N ASN A 315 16.79 -31.59 23.26
CA ASN A 315 15.51 -31.01 22.85
C ASN A 315 14.62 -30.64 24.04
N SER A 316 14.63 -31.43 25.12
CA SER A 316 13.86 -31.12 26.34
C SER A 316 14.27 -29.80 26.99
N GLU A 317 15.55 -29.43 26.88
CA GLU A 317 16.08 -28.18 27.43
C GLU A 317 15.74 -27.01 26.52
N ILE A 318 15.85 -27.21 25.21
CA ILE A 318 15.42 -26.23 24.21
C ILE A 318 13.94 -25.88 24.38
N SER A 319 13.06 -26.90 24.46
CA SER A 319 11.62 -26.68 24.59
C SER A 319 11.21 -26.06 25.93
N TYR A 320 12.02 -26.22 26.98
CA TYR A 320 11.73 -25.66 28.30
C TYR A 320 12.26 -24.23 28.45
N GLN A 321 13.41 -23.91 27.87
CA GLN A 321 14.07 -22.61 28.05
C GLN A 321 13.67 -21.57 27.00
N LEU A 322 13.28 -21.99 25.79
CA LEU A 322 12.95 -21.08 24.70
C LEU A 322 11.45 -20.88 24.55
N ASN A 323 11.08 -19.80 23.86
CA ASN A 323 9.68 -19.54 23.53
C ASN A 323 9.13 -20.58 22.56
N ASN A 324 7.80 -20.62 22.43
CA ASN A 324 7.14 -21.47 21.45
C ASN A 324 7.65 -21.17 20.02
N PRO A 325 8.03 -22.18 19.20
CA PRO A 325 8.56 -21.99 17.84
C PRO A 325 7.77 -21.02 16.96
N ILE A 326 6.44 -20.94 17.12
CA ILE A 326 5.55 -20.04 16.35
C ILE A 326 5.94 -18.56 16.50
N THR A 327 6.55 -18.17 17.63
CA THR A 327 6.94 -16.77 17.86
C THR A 327 8.12 -16.32 17.01
N TYR A 328 8.92 -17.25 16.50
CA TYR A 328 10.13 -16.95 15.74
C TYR A 328 9.88 -16.89 14.23
N THR A 329 10.77 -16.25 13.48
CA THR A 329 10.82 -16.32 12.01
C THR A 329 10.78 -17.76 11.50
N GLN A 330 10.31 -17.95 10.27
CA GLN A 330 10.16 -19.28 9.66
C GLN A 330 11.43 -20.11 9.77
N ARG A 331 12.60 -19.50 9.51
CA ARG A 331 13.89 -20.18 9.56
C ARG A 331 14.20 -20.71 10.98
N THR A 332 14.05 -19.86 11.99
CA THR A 332 14.29 -20.23 13.39
C THR A 332 13.25 -21.23 13.88
N ARG A 333 11.99 -21.06 13.50
CA ARG A 333 10.89 -21.99 13.77
C ARG A 333 11.22 -23.38 13.23
N GLU A 334 11.62 -23.48 11.97
CA GLU A 334 11.99 -24.75 11.33
C GLU A 334 13.19 -25.42 12.02
N LEU A 335 14.18 -24.64 12.49
CA LEU A 335 15.30 -25.17 13.27
C LEU A 335 14.82 -25.81 14.58
N LEU A 336 13.91 -25.14 15.29
CA LEU A 336 13.41 -25.61 16.59
C LEU A 336 12.43 -26.78 16.46
N GLU A 337 11.53 -26.75 15.47
CA GLU A 337 10.58 -27.84 15.21
C GLU A 337 11.29 -29.14 14.79
N ASN A 338 12.40 -29.02 14.05
CA ASN A 338 13.20 -30.17 13.62
C ASN A 338 14.32 -30.54 14.60
N TYR A 339 14.42 -29.86 15.75
CA TYR A 339 15.58 -29.98 16.64
C TYR A 339 15.77 -31.40 17.18
N SER A 340 14.70 -32.07 17.62
CA SER A 340 14.73 -33.48 18.06
C SER A 340 15.31 -34.43 17.00
N LYS A 341 14.91 -34.26 15.73
CA LYS A 341 15.45 -35.06 14.63
C LYS A 341 16.93 -34.76 14.38
N ASN A 342 17.32 -33.49 14.47
CA ASN A 342 18.71 -33.07 14.28
C ASN A 342 19.62 -33.56 15.41
N GLU A 343 19.13 -33.53 16.65
CA GLU A 343 19.82 -34.07 17.83
C GLU A 343 20.16 -35.56 17.64
N ILE A 344 19.19 -36.38 17.24
CA ILE A 344 19.39 -37.82 16.99
C ILE A 344 20.44 -38.03 15.90
N LYS A 345 20.31 -37.32 14.77
CA LYS A 345 21.27 -37.41 13.66
C LYS A 345 22.69 -37.04 14.08
N LEU A 346 22.85 -36.01 14.91
CA LEU A 346 24.16 -35.59 15.41
C LEU A 346 24.76 -36.65 16.33
N ILE A 347 23.96 -37.19 17.26
CA ILE A 347 24.41 -38.27 18.17
C ILE A 347 24.87 -39.49 17.38
N ASP A 348 24.11 -39.91 16.37
CA ASP A 348 24.47 -41.06 15.53
C ASP A 348 25.74 -40.80 14.69
N LYS A 349 25.91 -39.58 14.17
CA LYS A 349 27.15 -39.16 13.50
C LYS A 349 28.37 -39.27 14.41
N TYR A 350 28.23 -38.93 15.69
CA TYR A 350 29.32 -39.03 16.67
C TYR A 350 29.59 -40.47 17.15
N LYS A 351 28.59 -41.35 17.14
CA LYS A 351 28.79 -42.79 17.42
C LYS A 351 29.61 -43.46 16.32
N LYS A 352 29.24 -43.23 15.05
CA LYS A 352 29.92 -43.81 13.88
C LYS A 352 31.36 -43.35 13.67
N LYS A 353 31.78 -42.24 14.28
CA LYS A 353 33.19 -41.77 14.25
C LYS A 353 34.09 -42.44 15.30
N LYS A 354 33.52 -43.23 16.20
CA LYS A 354 34.26 -43.97 17.25
C LYS A 354 34.46 -45.45 16.93
N GLU A 355 33.80 -45.94 15.88
CA GLU A 355 34.13 -47.18 15.17
C GLU A 355 35.19 -46.86 14.11
#